data_AF-A0ABD0NH22-F1
#
_entry.id   AF-A0ABD0NH22-F1
#
_cell.length_a   1.000
_cell.length_b   1.000
_cell.length_c   1.000
_cell.angle_alpha   90.00
_cell.angle_beta   90.00
_cell.angle_gamma   90.00
#
_symmetry.space_group_name_H-M   'P 1'
#
loop_
_entity.id
_entity.type
_entity.pdbx_description
1 polymer ?
#
loop_
_entity_poly.entity_id
_entity_poly.type
_entity_poly.pdbx_seq_one_letter_code
_entity_poly.pdbx_strand_id
1 'polypeptide(L)' 'MFGSSRIAAINRLAQTNSTYDGPDGRFRNRLKLDQTGSLTITNSRTTDSGLYQLSIVSRETRYVNFKVAVYG' A
#
# COMPACT_ATOMS: atom_id res chain seq x y z
N MET A 1 17.86 6.83 3.73
CA MET A 1 17.11 6.96 2.46
C MET A 1 15.62 6.95 2.79
N PHE A 2 14.92 8.08 2.71
CA PHE A 2 13.47 8.14 2.93
C PHE A 2 12.76 8.02 1.58
N GLY A 3 12.58 6.78 1.12
CA GLY A 3 11.71 6.47 -0.02
C GLY A 3 10.28 6.20 0.46
N SER A 4 9.30 6.42 -0.40
CA SER A 4 7.91 6.00 -0.18
C SER A 4 7.88 4.51 0.22
N SER A 5 7.17 4.18 1.29
CA SER A 5 7.06 2.78 1.71
C SER A 5 6.05 2.05 0.83
N ARG A 6 6.47 0.98 0.14
CA ARG A 6 5.56 0.13 -0.63
C ARG A 6 4.67 -0.65 0.34
N ILE A 7 3.36 -0.47 0.24
CA ILE A 7 2.38 -1.18 1.09
C ILE A 7 1.41 -2.05 0.30
N ALA A 8 1.35 -1.88 -1.02
CA ALA A 8 0.49 -2.66 -1.90
C ALA A 8 1.11 -2.87 -3.28
N ALA A 9 0.77 -3.98 -3.92
CA ALA A 9 1.06 -4.26 -5.31
C ALA A 9 -0.14 -4.94 -5.99
N ILE A 10 -0.44 -4.51 -7.22
CA ILE A 10 -1.43 -5.12 -8.11
C ILE A 10 -0.66 -5.68 -9.31
N ASN A 11 -0.74 -6.98 -9.54
CA ASN A 11 -0.16 -7.63 -10.71
C ASN A 11 -1.27 -8.01 -11.70
N ARG A 12 -1.41 -7.22 -12.75
CA ARG A 12 -2.41 -7.45 -13.82
C ARG A 12 -2.04 -8.60 -14.75
N LEU A 13 -0.75 -8.99 -14.81
CA LEU A 13 -0.29 -10.12 -15.63
C LEU A 13 -0.60 -11.45 -14.93
N ALA A 14 -0.35 -11.52 -13.62
CA ALA A 14 -0.61 -12.71 -12.82
C ALA A 14 -2.01 -12.75 -12.20
N GLN A 15 -2.80 -11.68 -12.35
CA GLN A 15 -4.10 -11.49 -11.69
C GLN A 15 -4.02 -11.67 -10.16
N THR A 16 -2.93 -11.21 -9.55
CA THR A 16 -2.69 -11.33 -8.11
C THR A 16 -2.49 -9.96 -7.46
N ASN A 17 -2.87 -9.89 -6.19
CA ASN A 17 -2.71 -8.72 -5.34
C ASN A 17 -1.83 -9.10 -4.15
N SER A 18 -1.02 -8.16 -3.68
CA SER A 18 -0.13 -8.37 -2.55
C SER A 18 -0.09 -7.14 -1.67
N THR A 19 -0.04 -7.35 -0.36
CA THR A 19 0.15 -6.30 0.64
C THR A 19 1.50 -6.48 1.32
N TYR A 20 2.03 -5.39 1.87
CA TYR A 20 3.29 -5.40 2.59
C TYR A 20 3.07 -4.64 3.90
N ASP A 21 3.53 -5.21 5.02
CA ASP A 21 3.34 -4.63 6.35
C ASP A 21 4.01 -3.24 6.52
N GLY A 22 4.78 -2.78 5.53
CA GLY A 22 5.56 -1.56 5.61
C GLY A 22 6.73 -1.67 6.59
N PRO A 23 7.47 -0.57 6.79
CA PRO A 23 8.56 -0.52 7.76
C PRO A 23 8.08 -0.93 9.15
N ASP A 24 8.93 -1.65 9.88
CA ASP A 24 8.71 -2.09 11.26
C ASP A 24 7.46 -2.97 11.47
N GLY A 25 6.85 -3.48 10.40
CA GLY A 25 5.60 -4.23 10.49
C GLY A 25 4.38 -3.37 10.81
N ARG A 26 4.45 -2.05 10.56
CA ARG A 26 3.42 -1.07 10.91
C ARG A 26 2.01 -1.55 10.58
N PHE A 27 1.80 -2.08 9.38
CA PHE A 27 0.50 -2.49 8.87
C PHE A 27 0.22 -3.99 8.95
N ARG A 28 1.00 -4.74 9.76
CA ARG A 28 0.82 -6.17 9.95
C ARG A 28 -0.63 -6.50 10.31
N ASN A 29 -1.24 -7.37 9.52
CA ASN A 29 -2.65 -7.79 9.65
C ASN A 29 -3.69 -6.67 9.51
N ARG A 30 -3.30 -5.47 9.00
CA ARG A 30 -4.20 -4.30 8.89
C ARG A 30 -4.50 -3.88 7.46
N LEU A 31 -3.86 -4.48 6.45
CA LEU A 31 -4.09 -4.18 5.04
C LEU A 31 -4.99 -5.21 4.39
N LYS A 32 -5.99 -4.74 3.63
CA LYS A 32 -6.77 -5.56 2.71
C LYS A 32 -6.77 -4.91 1.34
N LEU A 33 -6.39 -5.64 0.30
CA LEU A 33 -6.41 -5.18 -1.08
C LEU A 33 -7.44 -6.00 -1.85
N ASP A 34 -8.50 -5.35 -2.32
CA ASP A 34 -9.56 -6.03 -3.07
C ASP A 34 -9.20 -6.20 -4.55
N GLN A 35 -10.02 -6.96 -5.28
CA GLN A 35 -9.83 -7.22 -6.71
C GLN A 35 -9.99 -5.97 -7.60
N THR A 36 -10.71 -4.96 -7.13
CA THR A 36 -10.89 -3.68 -7.84
C THR A 36 -9.67 -2.75 -7.69
N GLY A 37 -8.80 -3.04 -6.72
CA GLY A 37 -7.63 -2.24 -6.38
C GLY A 37 -7.84 -1.31 -5.18
N SER A 38 -8.94 -1.45 -4.44
CA SER A 38 -9.16 -0.69 -3.21
C SER A 38 -8.31 -1.26 -2.07
N LEU A 39 -7.47 -0.40 -1.50
CA LEU A 39 -6.67 -0.71 -0.31
C LEU A 39 -7.38 -0.18 0.93
N THR A 40 -7.77 -1.09 1.82
CA THR A 40 -8.31 -0.76 3.14
C THR A 40 -7.23 -0.89 4.20
N ILE A 41 -7.11 0.13 5.06
CA ILE A 41 -6.29 0.12 6.28
C ILE A 41 -7.23 0.10 7.49
N THR A 42 -7.27 -1.00 8.22
CA THR A 42 -8.11 -1.13 9.43
C THR A 42 -7.37 -0.63 10.67
N ASN A 43 -8.13 -0.18 11.69
CA ASN A 43 -7.58 0.31 12.96
C ASN A 43 -6.49 1.37 12.74
N SER A 44 -6.82 2.41 11.97
CA SER A 44 -5.90 3.49 11.62
C SER A 44 -5.46 4.26 12.86
N ARG A 45 -4.21 4.72 12.84
CA ARG A 45 -3.60 5.55 13.88
C ARG A 45 -3.03 6.81 13.25
N THR A 46 -2.93 7.90 14.00
CA THR A 46 -2.29 9.14 13.51
C THR A 46 -0.85 8.90 13.03
N THR A 47 -0.15 7.93 13.65
CA THR A 47 1.19 7.46 13.27
C THR A 47 1.25 6.68 11.94
N ASP A 48 0.11 6.29 11.38
CA ASP A 48 0.03 5.71 10.04
C ASP A 48 0.13 6.77 8.94
N SER A 49 0.09 8.05 9.27
CA SER A 49 0.32 9.13 8.30
C SER A 49 1.71 9.01 7.66
N GLY A 50 1.81 9.26 6.36
CA GLY A 50 3.08 9.12 5.64
C GLY A 50 2.93 9.11 4.13
N LEU A 51 4.09 9.00 3.46
CA LEU A 51 4.18 8.80 2.02
C LEU A 51 4.33 7.31 1.71
N TYR A 52 3.39 6.78 0.93
CA TYR A 52 3.33 5.38 0.57
C TYR A 52 3.36 5.20 -0.94
N GLN A 53 3.65 3.97 -1.35
CA GLN A 53 3.70 3.58 -2.75
C GLN A 53 2.84 2.35 -3.02
N LEU A 54 2.11 2.41 -4.14
CA LEU A 54 1.44 1.30 -4.79
C LEU A 54 2.21 0.96 -6.07
N SER A 55 2.55 -0.32 -6.25
CA SER A 55 3.12 -0.83 -7.51
C SER A 55 2.03 -1.49 -8.36
N ILE A 56 1.90 -1.09 -9.61
CA ILE A 56 0.96 -1.70 -10.56
C ILE A 56 1.79 -2.35 -11.67
N VAL A 57 1.87 -3.68 -11.65
CA VAL A 57 2.59 -4.47 -12.65
C VAL A 57 1.64 -4.79 -13.80
N SER A 58 2.01 -4.36 -15.00
CA SER A 58 1.31 -4.65 -16.26
C SER A 58 2.36 -4.82 -17.36
N ARG A 59 2.04 -4.51 -18.63
CA ARG A 59 3.06 -4.43 -19.69
C ARG A 59 4.20 -3.46 -19.31
N GLU A 60 3.85 -2.39 -18.60
CA GLU A 60 4.79 -1.51 -17.92
C GLU A 60 4.47 -1.46 -16.43
N THR A 61 5.51 -1.41 -15.60
CA THR A 61 5.32 -1.25 -14.15
C THR A 61 5.14 0.23 -13.83
N ARG A 62 4.03 0.56 -13.18
CA ARG A 62 3.74 1.91 -12.70
C ARG A 62 3.88 1.99 -11.19
N TYR A 63 4.42 3.09 -10.71
CA TYR A 63 4.53 3.39 -9.29
C TYR A 63 3.65 4.61 -8.99
N VAL A 64 2.70 4.44 -8.07
CA VAL A 64 1.83 5.52 -7.61
C VAL A 64 2.22 5.85 -6.19
N ASN A 65 2.77 7.04 -5.99
CA ASN A 65 3.02 7.56 -4.65
C ASN A 65 1.78 8.31 -4.18
N PHE A 66 1.37 8.07 -2.93
CA PHE A 66 0.23 8.75 -2.33
C PHE A 66 0.53 9.10 -0.87
N LYS A 67 -0.02 10.23 -0.42
CA LYS A 67 0.08 10.69 0.96
C LYS A 67 -1.16 10.23 1.72
N VAL A 68 -0.94 9.61 2.87
CA VAL A 68 -1.98 9.32 3.84
C VAL A 68 -1.83 10.30 4.99
N ALA A 69 -2.93 10.96 5.38
CA ALA A 69 -3.01 11.80 6.55
C ALA A 69 -4.19 11.30 7.40
N VAL A 70 -3.91 10.94 8.65
CA VAL A 70 -4.90 10.47 9.62
C VAL A 70 -4.95 11.47 10.76
N TYR A 71 -6.13 12.01 11.02
CA TYR A 71 -6.41 12.92 12.13
C TYR A 71 -7.25 12.18 13.17
N GLY A 72 -7.03 12.51 14.45
CA GLY A 72 -7.77 11.94 15.59
C GLY A 72 -8.96 12.81 16.00
#